data_AF-A0A674BGM8-F1
#
_entry.id   AF-A0A674BGM8-F1
#
_cell.length_a   1.000
_cell.length_b   1.000
_cell.length_c   1.000
_cell.angle_alpha   90.00
_cell.angle_beta   90.00
_cell.angle_gamma   90.00
#
_symmetry.space_group_name_H-M   'P 1'
#
loop_
_entity.id
_entity.type
_entity.pdbx_description
1 polymer ?
#
loop_
_entity_poly.entity_id
_entity_poly.type
_entity_poly.pdbx_seq_one_letter_code
_entity_poly.pdbx_strand_id
1 'polypeptide(L)'
;MLACHYIYPFLLLSFSLGHHALYSSIPSCHSPSQWPSLTQRACLSSWGCSGSGVRCRSRATMRFLSTRQDLDFQLSRVQISSILRANEQAVSIPEFDGRGLSVVRKFESNQLAANTPNEDRRSSATCLQTKGMLFGVFDGHGGWACAQAVSERLLYYVAVAMMSQRGLEELEHCMEQSRPVPPILQWYKNHGDYNYRESASLYVEHLRVFWQELLDSEEHGDGMSPPDALYYAFKRLDTDISLEAQVPHSSDLIRSTAIQVAFAGSTACVAHVGTEGIHVANAGDCRAVLGVQEEDGSWSALPLSQDHNAQNEAELERLRAQHPPSERDTVVTDDRLLGILMPLRSFGDVRFKWSLELQQSVLESLESGIELDFLNLYQYTPPNYLSPPYLDVAPQLTYHSLRPQDRFLILGSDGLWDEMSSEEAVRLVGEHLSGIHLQAPVSPTERQLNLGQMQELLWKRRALAMPTLDPNAASHLIRHALGTGQYGELCQERLASMLSLPEDLARMYRDDITATVVYLNSDLVRQHRGSWGRNLSRESRRERRRCWR
;
A
#
# COMPACT_ATOMS: atom_id res chain seq x y z
N MET A 1 41.16 18.79 20.36
CA MET A 1 39.93 19.16 21.06
C MET A 1 39.11 20.02 20.11
N LEU A 2 37.93 19.55 19.70
CA LEU A 2 36.97 20.28 18.86
C LEU A 2 35.57 20.01 19.42
N ALA A 3 34.71 21.04 19.42
CA ALA A 3 33.41 20.99 20.09
C ALA A 3 32.29 20.55 19.15
N CYS A 4 31.22 19.99 19.72
CA CYS A 4 30.02 19.61 18.98
C CYS A 4 29.11 20.81 18.73
N HIS A 5 28.45 20.84 17.57
CA HIS A 5 27.23 21.63 17.36
C HIS A 5 26.12 20.70 16.88
N TYR A 6 25.06 20.57 17.69
CA TYR A 6 23.76 20.08 17.27
C TYR A 6 22.86 21.29 16.96
N ILE A 7 22.02 21.18 15.93
CA ILE A 7 20.95 22.15 15.65
C ILE A 7 19.66 21.37 15.40
N TYR A 8 18.67 21.57 16.27
CA TYR A 8 17.28 21.22 16.05
C TYR A 8 16.49 22.51 15.73
N PRO A 9 15.59 22.53 14.74
CA PRO A 9 14.61 23.60 14.59
C PRO A 9 13.40 23.33 15.49
N PHE A 10 13.15 24.23 16.45
CA PHE A 10 11.85 24.35 17.09
C PHE A 10 10.87 25.07 16.16
N LEU A 11 9.59 24.69 16.19
CA LEU A 11 8.48 25.48 15.67
C LEU A 11 7.68 26.05 16.85
N LEU A 12 7.35 27.34 16.79
CA LEU A 12 6.61 28.06 17.83
C LEU A 12 5.34 28.68 17.23
N LEU A 13 4.28 28.63 18.02
CA LEU A 13 2.99 29.29 17.74
C LEU A 13 3.05 30.78 18.09
N SER A 14 2.31 31.59 17.34
CA SER A 14 1.85 32.92 17.77
C SER A 14 0.52 33.28 17.10
N PHE A 15 -0.32 34.03 17.82
CA PHE A 15 -1.73 34.25 17.47
C PHE A 15 -1.98 35.58 16.74
N SER A 16 -3.17 35.64 16.10
CA SER A 16 -3.81 36.79 15.46
C SER A 16 -3.69 38.14 16.17
N LEU A 17 -3.53 39.23 15.40
CA LEU A 17 -4.49 40.35 15.34
C LEU A 17 -4.08 41.45 14.33
N GLY A 18 -5.08 42.13 13.73
CA GLY A 18 -4.91 43.46 13.11
C GLY A 18 -5.23 43.58 11.62
N HIS A 19 -6.39 44.18 11.29
CA HIS A 19 -6.65 44.70 9.94
C HIS A 19 -5.79 45.94 9.64
N HIS A 20 -5.36 46.09 8.38
CA HIS A 20 -5.47 47.37 7.66
C HIS A 20 -5.47 47.13 6.14
N ALA A 21 -6.35 47.84 5.42
CA ALA A 21 -6.49 47.71 3.97
C ALA A 21 -5.75 48.85 3.22
N LEU A 22 -5.19 48.53 2.04
CA LEU A 22 -4.77 49.51 1.04
C LEU A 22 -5.19 49.04 -0.36
N TYR A 23 -5.56 50.01 -1.21
CA TYR A 23 -6.10 49.81 -2.56
C TYR A 23 -5.02 49.77 -3.65
N SER A 24 -5.29 49.03 -4.73
CA SER A 24 -4.68 49.28 -6.05
C SER A 24 -5.58 48.85 -7.23
N SER A 25 -6.46 49.76 -7.70
CA SER A 25 -7.14 49.67 -9.02
C SER A 25 -6.17 50.13 -10.14
N ILE A 26 -6.34 49.96 -11.46
CA ILE A 26 -7.43 50.00 -12.48
C ILE A 26 -6.89 49.20 -13.72
N PRO A 27 -7.64 48.61 -14.71
CA PRO A 27 -9.10 48.63 -15.00
C PRO A 27 -9.78 47.24 -15.25
N SER A 28 -11.10 47.28 -15.43
CA SER A 28 -11.91 46.25 -16.09
C SER A 28 -12.21 46.58 -17.56
N CYS A 29 -12.40 45.56 -18.41
CA CYS A 29 -12.98 45.69 -19.77
C CYS A 29 -13.99 44.56 -20.04
N HIS A 30 -15.26 44.89 -20.30
CA HIS A 30 -16.22 43.94 -20.91
C HIS A 30 -16.03 43.94 -22.44
N SER A 31 -16.15 42.83 -23.16
CA SER A 31 -17.42 42.20 -23.55
C SER A 31 -17.14 40.97 -24.45
N PRO A 32 -18.11 40.08 -24.76
CA PRO A 32 -17.80 38.68 -25.11
C PRO A 32 -17.64 38.40 -26.62
N SER A 33 -16.95 37.30 -26.94
CA SER A 33 -16.97 36.66 -28.26
C SER A 33 -17.21 35.15 -28.15
N GLN A 34 -18.08 34.62 -29.02
CA GLN A 34 -18.47 33.21 -29.05
C GLN A 34 -17.48 32.40 -29.89
N TRP A 35 -17.21 31.15 -29.48
CA TRP A 35 -16.43 30.18 -30.27
C TRP A 35 -17.33 28.98 -30.63
N PRO A 36 -17.57 28.70 -31.93
CA PRO A 36 -18.43 27.59 -32.35
C PRO A 36 -17.67 26.26 -32.42
N SER A 37 -18.38 25.16 -32.16
CA SER A 37 -17.89 23.79 -32.34
C SER A 37 -17.78 23.41 -33.82
N LEU A 38 -16.75 22.61 -34.17
CA LEU A 38 -16.51 22.13 -35.53
C LEU A 38 -16.43 20.59 -35.58
N THR A 39 -17.60 19.95 -35.64
CA THR A 39 -17.71 18.55 -36.04
C THR A 39 -17.70 18.45 -37.57
N GLN A 40 -16.72 17.77 -38.16
CA GLN A 40 -16.72 17.46 -39.60
C GLN A 40 -16.79 15.94 -39.86
N ARG A 41 -17.96 15.48 -40.30
CA ARG A 41 -18.08 14.23 -41.08
C ARG A 41 -17.82 14.57 -42.55
N ALA A 42 -16.86 13.90 -43.18
CA ALA A 42 -16.62 14.01 -44.61
C ALA A 42 -17.36 12.88 -45.36
N CYS A 43 -18.32 13.22 -46.21
CA CYS A 43 -18.95 12.26 -47.13
C CYS A 43 -18.13 12.13 -48.41
N LEU A 44 -18.04 10.90 -48.94
CA LEU A 44 -17.42 10.61 -50.23
C LEU A 44 -18.40 10.85 -51.38
N SER A 45 -17.95 11.51 -52.45
CA SER A 45 -18.54 11.35 -53.78
C SER A 45 -17.47 11.39 -54.88
N SER A 46 -17.58 10.45 -55.80
CA SER A 46 -16.76 10.34 -57.02
C SER A 46 -17.14 11.40 -58.05
N TRP A 47 -16.20 11.76 -58.94
CA TRP A 47 -16.39 11.82 -60.41
C TRP A 47 -15.01 11.84 -61.08
N GLY A 48 -14.92 11.60 -62.40
CA GLY A 48 -13.64 11.47 -63.09
C GLY A 48 -13.67 11.55 -64.62
N CYS A 49 -12.50 11.27 -65.22
CA CYS A 49 -12.23 11.11 -66.66
C CYS A 49 -12.39 12.34 -67.58
N SER A 50 -11.26 12.87 -68.07
CA SER A 50 -10.95 12.99 -69.52
C SER A 50 -9.59 13.68 -69.76
N GLY A 51 -9.05 13.59 -70.99
CA GLY A 51 -7.91 14.41 -71.46
C GLY A 51 -6.61 13.63 -71.75
N SER A 52 -6.28 13.45 -73.03
CA SER A 52 -5.04 12.82 -73.51
C SER A 52 -4.02 13.85 -74.04
N GLY A 53 -2.74 13.75 -73.67
CA GLY A 53 -1.68 14.67 -74.11
C GLY A 53 -0.29 14.02 -74.26
N VAL A 54 0.37 14.25 -75.39
CA VAL A 54 1.57 13.56 -75.88
C VAL A 54 2.87 13.82 -75.07
N ARG A 55 3.75 12.81 -75.06
CA ARG A 55 5.12 12.76 -74.49
C ARG A 55 6.00 14.00 -74.72
N CYS A 56 6.86 14.30 -73.73
CA CYS A 56 8.29 14.57 -73.98
C CYS A 56 9.17 14.10 -72.79
N ARG A 57 10.50 14.06 -72.96
CA ARG A 57 11.47 13.50 -71.98
C ARG A 57 12.36 14.58 -71.34
N SER A 58 12.50 14.57 -70.01
CA SER A 58 13.73 14.98 -69.33
C SER A 58 13.84 14.33 -67.92
N ARG A 59 15.02 14.44 -67.29
CA ARG A 59 15.39 13.71 -66.07
C ARG A 59 14.89 14.38 -64.78
N ALA A 60 14.25 13.61 -63.90
CA ALA A 60 14.42 13.74 -62.44
C ALA A 60 13.98 12.44 -61.74
N THR A 61 14.91 11.58 -61.33
CA THR A 61 14.60 10.36 -60.57
C THR A 61 14.42 10.70 -59.09
N MET A 62 13.37 11.46 -58.76
CA MET A 62 13.03 11.76 -57.38
C MET A 62 12.54 10.45 -56.72
N ARG A 63 13.39 9.85 -55.88
CA ARG A 63 12.98 8.70 -55.06
C ARG A 63 11.88 9.18 -54.13
N PHE A 64 10.73 8.53 -54.15
CA PHE A 64 9.74 8.68 -53.10
C PHE A 64 10.36 8.17 -51.78
N LEU A 65 10.89 9.10 -50.99
CA LEU A 65 11.10 8.87 -49.57
C LEU A 65 9.72 8.71 -48.97
N SER A 66 9.35 7.47 -48.63
CA SER A 66 8.17 7.22 -47.81
C SER A 66 8.40 7.93 -46.48
N THR A 67 7.58 8.93 -46.17
CA THR A 67 7.57 9.60 -44.87
C THR A 67 6.89 8.73 -43.85
N ARG A 68 7.46 7.55 -43.60
CA ARG A 68 7.50 7.00 -42.25
C ARG A 68 8.39 7.93 -41.43
N GLN A 69 7.78 8.98 -40.91
CA GLN A 69 8.09 9.38 -39.55
C GLN A 69 7.53 8.27 -38.67
N ASP A 70 8.31 7.20 -38.50
CA ASP A 70 8.08 6.25 -37.42
C ASP A 70 8.25 7.08 -36.13
N LEU A 71 7.13 7.37 -35.47
CA LEU A 71 7.11 8.19 -34.26
C LEU A 71 7.67 7.33 -33.12
N ASP A 72 8.95 7.53 -32.79
CA ASP A 72 9.63 6.90 -31.67
C ASP A 72 9.04 7.35 -30.32
N PHE A 73 7.86 6.82 -29.99
CA PHE A 73 7.25 6.86 -28.66
C PHE A 73 7.89 5.85 -27.69
N GLN A 74 9.04 5.27 -28.06
CA GLN A 74 9.80 4.37 -27.18
C GLN A 74 10.58 5.18 -26.13
N LEU A 75 10.11 5.13 -24.88
CA LEU A 75 10.83 5.72 -23.75
C LEU A 75 12.25 5.17 -23.66
N SER A 76 13.24 6.07 -23.59
CA SER A 76 14.63 5.67 -23.37
C SER A 76 14.81 5.01 -21.99
N ARG A 77 15.85 4.18 -21.84
CA ARG A 77 16.20 3.54 -20.55
C ARG A 77 16.32 4.54 -19.39
N VAL A 78 16.73 5.78 -19.69
CA VAL A 78 16.84 6.87 -18.71
C VAL A 78 15.45 7.38 -18.32
N GLN A 79 14.54 7.62 -19.27
CA GLN A 79 13.16 8.02 -18.97
C GLN A 79 12.40 6.93 -18.20
N ILE A 80 12.47 5.68 -18.65
CA ILE A 80 11.90 4.51 -17.95
C ILE A 80 12.36 4.47 -16.48
N SER A 81 13.66 4.64 -16.25
CA SER A 81 14.23 4.60 -14.90
C SER A 81 13.95 5.88 -14.10
N SER A 82 13.69 7.01 -14.75
CA SER A 82 13.26 8.24 -14.08
C SER A 82 11.80 8.17 -13.62
N ILE A 83 10.92 7.53 -14.41
CA ILE A 83 9.52 7.27 -14.04
C ILE A 83 9.47 6.27 -12.90
N LEU A 84 10.12 5.10 -13.07
CA LEU A 84 10.12 4.04 -12.05
C LEU A 84 10.76 4.46 -10.72
N ARG A 85 11.67 5.44 -10.69
CA ARG A 85 12.31 5.90 -9.45
C ARG A 85 11.72 7.20 -8.88
N ALA A 86 10.65 7.74 -9.46
CA ALA A 86 10.03 8.98 -8.99
C ALA A 86 9.61 8.91 -7.51
N ASN A 87 9.02 7.78 -7.09
CA ASN A 87 8.53 7.55 -5.74
C ASN A 87 9.46 6.66 -4.88
N GLU A 88 10.71 6.46 -5.32
CA GLU A 88 11.67 5.57 -4.67
C GLU A 88 12.04 6.07 -3.26
N GLN A 89 11.99 5.18 -2.28
CA GLN A 89 12.38 5.43 -0.89
C GLN A 89 13.35 4.35 -0.43
N ALA A 90 14.46 4.74 0.21
CA ALA A 90 15.37 3.83 0.89
C ALA A 90 15.77 4.42 2.25
N VAL A 91 15.51 3.69 3.33
CA VAL A 91 15.72 4.14 4.71
C VAL A 91 16.56 3.11 5.46
N SER A 92 17.75 3.52 5.91
CA SER A 92 18.58 2.72 6.80
C SER A 92 18.24 3.04 8.26
N ILE A 93 18.03 2.00 9.07
CA ILE A 93 17.70 2.14 10.48
C ILE A 93 19.00 2.07 11.30
N PRO A 94 19.22 2.97 12.28
CA PRO A 94 20.38 2.88 13.16
C PRO A 94 20.42 1.53 13.88
N GLU A 95 21.59 0.88 13.88
CA GLU A 95 21.76 -0.45 14.50
C GLU A 95 21.45 -0.44 16.00
N PHE A 96 21.64 0.71 16.66
CA PHE A 96 21.36 0.96 18.08
C PHE A 96 20.60 2.28 18.23
N ASP A 97 19.42 2.22 18.85
CA ASP A 97 18.50 3.35 19.09
C ASP A 97 18.56 3.89 20.54
N GLY A 98 19.39 3.28 21.39
CA GLY A 98 19.43 3.56 22.83
C GLY A 98 18.51 2.67 23.68
N ARG A 99 17.61 1.89 23.07
CA ARG A 99 16.66 0.98 23.73
C ARG A 99 16.89 -0.50 23.40
N GLY A 100 17.58 -0.80 22.29
CA GLY A 100 17.94 -2.14 21.87
C GLY A 100 18.85 -2.16 20.63
N LEU A 101 18.95 -3.34 20.01
CA LEU A 101 19.53 -3.50 18.67
C LEU A 101 18.37 -3.70 17.70
N SER A 102 18.34 -2.96 16.59
CA SER A 102 17.20 -3.00 15.66
C SER A 102 17.15 -4.31 14.87
N VAL A 103 16.00 -4.98 14.92
CA VAL A 103 15.67 -6.17 14.09
C VAL A 103 15.58 -5.81 12.61
N VAL A 104 15.14 -4.58 12.29
CA VAL A 104 15.13 -4.06 10.92
C VAL A 104 16.44 -3.32 10.68
N ARG A 105 17.17 -3.69 9.61
CA ARG A 105 18.43 -3.04 9.21
C ARG A 105 18.18 -1.84 8.29
N LYS A 106 17.32 -2.03 7.30
CA LYS A 106 16.86 -1.01 6.35
C LYS A 106 15.50 -1.43 5.79
N PHE A 107 14.78 -0.51 5.16
CA PHE A 107 13.69 -0.86 4.27
C PHE A 107 13.72 0.00 3.01
N GLU A 108 13.12 -0.51 1.95
CA GLU A 108 13.05 0.09 0.62
C GLU A 108 11.60 0.02 0.14
N SER A 109 11.01 1.15 -0.26
CA SER A 109 9.64 1.20 -0.77
C SER A 109 9.55 1.99 -2.08
N ASN A 110 8.53 1.69 -2.88
CA ASN A 110 8.23 2.43 -4.10
C ASN A 110 6.74 2.28 -4.46
N GLN A 111 6.22 3.21 -5.25
CA GLN A 111 4.85 3.22 -5.76
C GLN A 111 4.82 3.65 -7.23
N LEU A 112 3.99 3.01 -8.05
CA LEU A 112 3.76 3.39 -9.44
C LEU A 112 2.25 3.48 -9.71
N ALA A 113 1.81 4.62 -10.25
CA ALA A 113 0.40 4.88 -10.48
C ALA A 113 -0.15 4.25 -11.78
N ALA A 114 -1.39 3.80 -11.72
CA ALA A 114 -2.32 3.60 -12.83
C ALA A 114 -3.54 4.51 -12.74
N ASN A 115 -3.94 4.94 -11.53
CA ASN A 115 -5.01 5.90 -11.30
C ASN A 115 -4.47 7.33 -11.14
N THR A 116 -5.26 8.34 -11.54
CA THR A 116 -5.02 9.75 -11.21
C THR A 116 -6.23 10.32 -10.47
N PRO A 117 -6.13 10.66 -9.17
CA PRO A 117 -5.00 10.37 -8.28
C PRO A 117 -4.84 8.86 -8.03
N ASN A 118 -3.61 8.46 -7.71
CA ASN A 118 -3.27 7.13 -7.22
C ASN A 118 -4.06 6.83 -5.92
N GLU A 119 -4.67 5.65 -5.83
CA GLU A 119 -5.53 5.27 -4.71
C GLU A 119 -4.75 4.54 -3.61
N ASP A 120 -3.80 3.71 -4.02
CA ASP A 120 -2.89 2.89 -3.22
C ASP A 120 -1.96 3.70 -2.28
N ARG A 121 -1.65 3.19 -1.07
CA ARG A 121 -0.85 3.89 -0.05
C ARG A 121 0.14 2.97 0.65
N ARG A 122 1.24 3.56 1.09
CA ARG A 122 2.25 2.95 1.99
C ARG A 122 2.37 3.72 3.29
N SER A 123 2.86 3.06 4.33
CA SER A 123 3.34 3.73 5.55
C SER A 123 4.41 2.93 6.28
N SER A 124 5.25 3.64 7.03
CA SER A 124 6.36 3.05 7.79
C SER A 124 6.69 3.94 8.99
N ALA A 125 6.71 3.38 10.19
CA ALA A 125 7.02 4.10 11.42
C ALA A 125 7.71 3.24 12.50
N THR A 126 8.56 3.85 13.31
CA THR A 126 9.09 3.25 14.56
C THR A 126 8.20 3.65 15.73
N CYS A 127 7.83 2.71 16.59
CA CYS A 127 7.12 3.00 17.82
C CYS A 127 8.06 3.62 18.86
N LEU A 128 7.69 4.76 19.44
CA LEU A 128 8.54 5.53 20.36
C LEU A 128 8.18 5.33 21.84
N GLN A 129 6.96 4.92 22.15
CA GLN A 129 6.55 4.58 23.51
C GLN A 129 6.72 3.07 23.77
N THR A 130 6.36 2.25 22.79
CA THR A 130 6.47 0.79 22.81
C THR A 130 7.72 0.31 22.06
N LYS A 131 7.75 -0.93 21.55
CA LYS A 131 8.89 -1.48 20.80
C LYS A 131 8.45 -2.04 19.44
N GLY A 132 9.35 -1.94 18.48
CA GLY A 132 9.17 -2.47 17.12
C GLY A 132 8.84 -1.40 16.09
N MET A 133 8.78 -1.83 14.84
CA MET A 133 8.40 -1.00 13.69
C MET A 133 7.10 -1.49 13.08
N LEU A 134 6.29 -0.56 12.58
CA LEU A 134 5.07 -0.81 11.83
C LEU A 134 5.30 -0.47 10.36
N PHE A 135 4.95 -1.39 9.47
CA PHE A 135 4.92 -1.22 8.02
C PHE A 135 3.52 -1.51 7.54
N GLY A 136 3.00 -0.73 6.59
CA GLY A 136 1.67 -0.94 6.02
C GLY A 136 1.63 -0.66 4.52
N VAL A 137 0.88 -1.47 3.80
CA VAL A 137 0.40 -1.21 2.44
C VAL A 137 -1.12 -1.28 2.45
N PHE A 138 -1.75 -0.35 1.75
CA PHE A 138 -3.19 -0.13 1.74
C PHE A 138 -3.61 0.16 0.30
N ASP A 139 -4.11 -0.84 -0.41
CA ASP A 139 -4.81 -0.56 -1.67
C ASP A 139 -6.12 0.20 -1.36
N GLY A 140 -6.57 1.03 -2.29
CA GLY A 140 -7.71 1.92 -2.13
C GLY A 140 -8.62 1.88 -3.35
N HIS A 141 -9.93 1.91 -3.13
CA HIS A 141 -10.89 1.75 -4.23
C HIS A 141 -12.15 2.59 -4.02
N GLY A 142 -12.72 3.07 -5.14
CA GLY A 142 -13.86 3.98 -5.11
C GLY A 142 -13.50 5.37 -4.56
N GLY A 143 -12.21 5.72 -4.54
CA GLY A 143 -11.65 6.94 -3.97
C GLY A 143 -10.44 6.65 -3.07
N TRP A 144 -9.29 7.21 -3.42
CA TRP A 144 -8.07 7.31 -2.59
C TRP A 144 -8.26 7.79 -1.13
N ALA A 145 -9.41 8.37 -0.78
CA ALA A 145 -9.68 9.00 0.51
C ALA A 145 -9.58 8.03 1.68
N CYS A 146 -10.16 6.82 1.56
CA CYS A 146 -10.13 5.82 2.63
C CYS A 146 -8.68 5.36 2.91
N ALA A 147 -7.96 4.95 1.86
CA ALA A 147 -6.56 4.53 1.97
C ALA A 147 -5.65 5.61 2.56
N GLN A 148 -5.84 6.88 2.18
CA GLN A 148 -5.13 8.00 2.81
C GLN A 148 -5.38 8.04 4.31
N ALA A 149 -6.65 8.10 4.74
CA ALA A 149 -7.01 8.22 6.15
C ALA A 149 -6.53 7.02 6.97
N VAL A 150 -6.70 5.80 6.46
CA VAL A 150 -6.22 4.57 7.11
C VAL A 150 -4.69 4.59 7.24
N SER A 151 -3.96 4.95 6.18
CA SER A 151 -2.49 4.95 6.19
C SER A 151 -1.89 5.88 7.24
N GLU A 152 -2.46 7.08 7.45
CA GLU A 152 -1.95 8.03 8.43
C GLU A 152 -2.50 7.84 9.86
N ARG A 153 -3.62 7.13 10.03
CA ARG A 153 -4.25 6.89 11.33
C ARG A 153 -3.89 5.53 11.94
N LEU A 154 -4.00 4.42 11.20
CA LEU A 154 -4.05 3.07 11.78
C LEU A 154 -2.82 2.73 12.65
N LEU A 155 -1.64 3.17 12.22
CA LEU A 155 -0.39 2.95 12.96
C LEU A 155 -0.41 3.63 14.35
N TYR A 156 -1.13 4.74 14.52
CA TYR A 156 -1.31 5.35 15.84
C TYR A 156 -2.24 4.52 16.74
N TYR A 157 -3.35 4.00 16.21
CA TYR A 157 -4.28 3.16 16.98
C TYR A 157 -3.58 1.87 17.44
N VAL A 158 -2.80 1.23 16.56
CA VAL A 158 -1.96 0.06 16.90
C VAL A 158 -0.91 0.42 17.97
N ALA A 159 -0.22 1.55 17.83
CA ALA A 159 0.81 1.98 18.78
C ALA A 159 0.23 2.33 20.17
N VAL A 160 -0.92 3.02 20.21
CA VAL A 160 -1.65 3.38 21.43
C VAL A 160 -2.20 2.15 22.15
N ALA A 161 -2.78 1.19 21.42
CA ALA A 161 -3.27 -0.07 22.01
C ALA A 161 -2.16 -0.89 22.70
N MET A 162 -0.91 -0.80 22.23
CA MET A 162 0.26 -1.45 22.86
C MET A 162 0.89 -0.64 24.02
N MET A 163 0.44 0.58 24.32
CA MET A 163 1.00 1.37 25.43
C MET A 163 0.45 0.87 26.76
N SER A 164 1.27 0.93 27.82
CA SER A 164 0.79 0.68 29.18
C SER A 164 -0.09 1.82 29.69
N GLN A 165 -0.97 1.53 30.64
CA GLN A 165 -1.86 2.48 31.30
C GLN A 165 -1.14 3.77 31.72
N ARG A 166 0.02 3.65 32.38
CA ARG A 166 0.86 4.80 32.77
C ARG A 166 1.32 5.66 31.59
N GLY A 167 1.55 5.05 30.42
CA GLY A 167 1.87 5.79 29.20
C GLY A 167 0.69 6.60 28.70
N LEU A 168 -0.52 6.02 28.74
CA LEU A 168 -1.76 6.70 28.36
C LEU A 168 -2.13 7.83 29.35
N GLU A 169 -1.92 7.60 30.66
CA GLU A 169 -2.03 8.64 31.70
C GLU A 169 -1.14 9.86 31.37
N GLU A 170 0.08 9.65 30.87
CA GLU A 170 0.98 10.74 30.47
C GLU A 170 0.53 11.45 29.19
N LEU A 171 -0.07 10.74 28.22
CA LEU A 171 -0.68 11.38 27.03
C LEU A 171 -1.84 12.29 27.45
N GLU A 172 -2.76 11.76 28.24
CA GLU A 172 -3.98 12.44 28.65
C GLU A 172 -3.67 13.65 29.56
N HIS A 173 -2.77 13.48 30.54
CA HIS A 173 -2.33 14.57 31.41
C HIS A 173 -1.65 15.71 30.63
N CYS A 174 -0.93 15.41 29.54
CA CYS A 174 -0.40 16.44 28.65
C CYS A 174 -1.53 17.15 27.88
N MET A 175 -2.53 16.44 27.36
CA MET A 175 -3.66 17.03 26.66
C MET A 175 -4.52 17.92 27.57
N GLU A 176 -4.87 17.46 28.78
CA GLU A 176 -5.56 18.27 29.79
C GLU A 176 -4.82 19.58 30.10
N GLN A 177 -3.50 19.50 30.28
CA GLN A 177 -2.67 20.66 30.59
C GLN A 177 -2.32 21.52 29.36
N SER A 178 -2.82 21.20 28.17
CA SER A 178 -2.44 21.86 26.90
C SER A 178 -0.92 21.87 26.66
N ARG A 179 -0.23 20.81 27.09
CA ARG A 179 1.22 20.61 26.94
C ARG A 179 1.53 19.74 25.73
N PRO A 180 2.74 19.85 25.14
CA PRO A 180 3.15 18.95 24.07
C PRO A 180 3.06 17.48 24.50
N VAL A 181 2.26 16.71 23.77
CA VAL A 181 2.07 15.27 23.98
C VAL A 181 3.37 14.52 23.64
N PRO A 182 3.79 13.51 24.42
CA PRO A 182 4.91 12.64 24.06
C PRO A 182 4.76 12.04 22.65
N PRO A 183 5.81 12.02 21.81
CA PRO A 183 5.69 11.53 20.45
C PRO A 183 5.46 10.01 20.45
N ILE A 184 4.38 9.56 19.81
CA ILE A 184 3.96 8.14 19.79
C ILE A 184 4.72 7.35 18.71
N LEU A 185 4.89 7.95 17.53
CA LEU A 185 5.50 7.36 16.34
C LEU A 185 6.59 8.26 15.75
N GLN A 186 7.67 7.65 15.24
CA GLN A 186 8.59 8.28 14.30
C GLN A 186 8.27 7.79 12.88
N TRP A 187 7.69 8.66 12.07
CA TRP A 187 7.31 8.37 10.69
C TRP A 187 8.50 8.44 9.71
N TYR A 188 8.45 7.59 8.69
CA TYR A 188 9.38 7.60 7.56
C TYR A 188 8.57 7.67 6.26
N LYS A 189 8.02 8.85 5.94
CA LYS A 189 7.31 9.09 4.68
C LYS A 189 8.28 9.49 3.55
N ASN A 190 7.94 9.14 2.32
CA ASN A 190 8.56 9.67 1.11
C ASN A 190 8.09 11.12 0.87
N HIS A 191 8.78 11.89 0.03
CA HIS A 191 8.37 13.26 -0.30
C HIS A 191 7.02 13.38 -1.03
N GLY A 192 6.55 12.31 -1.67
CA GLY A 192 5.21 12.22 -2.25
C GLY A 192 4.10 11.83 -1.25
N ASP A 193 4.43 11.19 -0.13
CA ASP A 193 3.43 10.75 0.85
C ASP A 193 3.16 11.88 1.86
N TYR A 194 1.90 12.29 1.98
CA TYR A 194 1.49 13.40 2.85
C TYR A 194 0.53 12.97 3.96
N ASN A 195 0.14 13.93 4.80
CA ASN A 195 -0.90 13.82 5.83
C ASN A 195 -1.99 14.86 5.53
N TYR A 196 -3.27 14.51 5.67
CA TYR A 196 -4.37 15.43 5.42
C TYR A 196 -4.56 16.37 6.61
N ARG A 197 -4.25 17.66 6.42
CA ARG A 197 -4.11 18.62 7.54
C ARG A 197 -5.46 19.11 8.06
N GLU A 198 -6.43 19.16 7.17
CA GLU A 198 -7.75 19.72 7.36
C GLU A 198 -8.61 18.86 8.31
N SER A 199 -8.37 17.55 8.34
CA SER A 199 -8.98 16.59 9.29
C SER A 199 -8.07 16.23 10.47
N ALA A 200 -6.87 16.83 10.60
CA ALA A 200 -5.89 16.41 11.59
C ALA A 200 -6.34 16.64 13.05
N SER A 201 -7.20 17.63 13.32
CA SER A 201 -7.82 17.80 14.64
C SER A 201 -8.80 16.67 14.97
N LEU A 202 -9.70 16.35 14.05
CA LEU A 202 -10.68 15.27 14.19
C LEU A 202 -9.99 13.92 14.47
N TYR A 203 -8.93 13.61 13.73
CA TYR A 203 -8.19 12.35 13.90
C TYR A 203 -7.47 12.27 15.26
N VAL A 204 -7.00 13.40 15.80
CA VAL A 204 -6.41 13.47 17.16
C VAL A 204 -7.48 13.41 18.24
N GLU A 205 -8.66 13.98 18.01
CA GLU A 205 -9.80 13.94 18.93
C GLU A 205 -10.34 12.50 19.06
N HIS A 206 -10.55 11.77 17.95
CA HIS A 206 -10.95 10.36 18.00
C HIS A 206 -9.86 9.45 18.60
N LEU A 207 -8.57 9.70 18.31
CA LEU A 207 -7.47 8.97 18.93
C LEU A 207 -7.40 9.21 20.46
N ARG A 208 -7.81 10.40 20.93
CA ARG A 208 -7.92 10.70 22.36
C ARG A 208 -9.07 9.95 23.02
N VAL A 209 -10.25 9.95 22.41
CA VAL A 209 -11.41 9.16 22.90
C VAL A 209 -11.03 7.68 22.99
N PHE A 210 -10.31 7.15 21.99
CA PHE A 210 -9.81 5.79 22.02
C PHE A 210 -8.89 5.48 23.21
N TRP A 211 -7.90 6.33 23.54
CA TRP A 211 -7.06 6.07 24.71
C TRP A 211 -7.75 6.34 26.05
N GLN A 212 -8.79 7.18 26.09
CA GLN A 212 -9.62 7.37 27.28
C GLN A 212 -10.41 6.08 27.58
N GLU A 213 -11.01 5.44 26.57
CA GLU A 213 -11.67 4.13 26.74
C GLU A 213 -10.69 3.01 27.14
N LEU A 214 -9.43 3.08 26.72
CA LEU A 214 -8.37 2.17 27.20
C LEU A 214 -7.95 2.43 28.65
N LEU A 215 -8.04 3.68 29.14
CA LEU A 215 -7.79 4.03 30.54
C LEU A 215 -8.92 3.62 31.47
N ASP A 216 -10.17 3.67 31.00
CA ASP A 216 -11.37 3.20 31.74
C ASP A 216 -11.48 1.66 31.79
N SER A 217 -10.67 0.92 31.01
CA SER A 217 -10.68 -0.54 30.97
C SER A 217 -9.77 -1.18 32.03
N GLU A 218 -10.37 -1.85 33.03
CA GLU A 218 -9.64 -2.58 34.07
C GLU A 218 -8.71 -3.69 33.51
N GLU A 219 -8.96 -4.19 32.31
CA GLU A 219 -8.17 -5.26 31.68
C GLU A 219 -6.91 -4.75 30.93
N HIS A 220 -6.77 -3.44 30.72
CA HIS A 220 -5.73 -2.90 29.81
C HIS A 220 -4.30 -2.92 30.41
N GLY A 221 -4.14 -2.50 31.67
CA GLY A 221 -2.93 -2.69 32.49
C GLY A 221 -1.59 -2.33 31.80
N ASP A 222 -0.77 -3.34 31.51
CA ASP A 222 0.57 -3.18 30.90
C ASP A 222 0.53 -2.87 29.39
N GLY A 223 -0.65 -2.86 28.76
CA GLY A 223 -0.86 -2.66 27.32
C GLY A 223 -1.19 -3.96 26.59
N MET A 224 -1.88 -3.87 25.44
CA MET A 224 -2.26 -5.05 24.65
C MET A 224 -1.05 -5.72 23.99
N SER A 225 -1.12 -7.04 23.79
CA SER A 225 -0.11 -7.73 23.00
C SER A 225 -0.18 -7.31 21.52
N PRO A 226 0.90 -7.38 20.73
CA PRO A 226 0.88 -6.95 19.33
C PRO A 226 -0.25 -7.53 18.45
N PRO A 227 -0.61 -8.84 18.51
CA PRO A 227 -1.76 -9.34 17.76
C PRO A 227 -3.10 -8.76 18.24
N ASP A 228 -3.31 -8.65 19.54
CA ASP A 228 -4.57 -8.10 20.10
C ASP A 228 -4.71 -6.60 19.74
N ALA A 229 -3.61 -5.85 19.87
CA ALA A 229 -3.51 -4.45 19.49
C ALA A 229 -3.79 -4.23 17.99
N LEU A 230 -3.25 -5.09 17.12
CA LEU A 230 -3.54 -5.05 15.68
C LEU A 230 -5.02 -5.32 15.40
N TYR A 231 -5.61 -6.38 15.97
CA TYR A 231 -7.01 -6.72 15.76
C TYR A 231 -7.96 -5.61 16.25
N TYR A 232 -7.73 -5.11 17.46
CA TYR A 232 -8.56 -4.10 18.08
C TYR A 232 -8.43 -2.74 17.37
N ALA A 233 -7.22 -2.34 16.99
CA ALA A 233 -7.00 -1.08 16.25
C ALA A 233 -7.68 -1.07 14.87
N PHE A 234 -7.69 -2.19 14.13
CA PHE A 234 -8.41 -2.29 12.86
C PHE A 234 -9.93 -2.10 13.07
N LYS A 235 -10.53 -2.90 13.97
CA LYS A 235 -11.97 -2.81 14.29
C LYS A 235 -12.34 -1.43 14.82
N ARG A 236 -11.48 -0.80 15.62
CA ARG A 236 -11.71 0.54 16.18
C ARG A 236 -11.70 1.61 15.09
N LEU A 237 -10.65 1.68 14.28
CA LEU A 237 -10.52 2.74 13.30
C LEU A 237 -11.65 2.73 12.26
N ASP A 238 -12.10 1.56 11.81
CA ASP A 238 -13.26 1.44 10.92
C ASP A 238 -14.57 1.87 11.61
N THR A 239 -14.67 1.66 12.93
CA THR A 239 -15.78 2.16 13.76
C THR A 239 -15.74 3.69 13.87
N ASP A 240 -14.58 4.29 14.11
CA ASP A 240 -14.42 5.75 14.14
C ASP A 240 -14.71 6.38 12.77
N ILE A 241 -14.20 5.81 11.67
CA ILE A 241 -14.53 6.25 10.29
C ILE A 241 -16.05 6.21 10.04
N SER A 242 -16.70 5.12 10.46
CA SER A 242 -18.16 4.96 10.37
C SER A 242 -18.90 6.03 11.18
N LEU A 243 -18.46 6.35 12.41
CA LEU A 243 -19.09 7.36 13.26
C LEU A 243 -18.82 8.79 12.77
N GLU A 244 -17.62 9.09 12.29
CA GLU A 244 -17.23 10.39 11.74
C GLU A 244 -18.11 10.81 10.56
N ALA A 245 -18.52 9.86 9.70
CA ALA A 245 -19.43 10.12 8.60
C ALA A 245 -20.90 10.32 9.02
N GLN A 246 -21.27 9.94 10.25
CA GLN A 246 -22.62 10.10 10.81
C GLN A 246 -22.79 11.39 11.65
N VAL A 247 -21.69 11.94 12.18
CA VAL A 247 -21.72 13.11 13.09
C VAL A 247 -21.80 14.44 12.30
N PRO A 248 -22.69 15.38 12.68
CA PRO A 248 -22.72 16.71 12.08
C PRO A 248 -21.48 17.57 12.40
N HIS A 249 -20.55 17.67 11.45
CA HIS A 249 -19.37 18.54 11.58
C HIS A 249 -19.68 20.03 11.41
N SER A 250 -18.89 20.87 12.09
CA SER A 250 -18.94 22.34 12.03
C SER A 250 -18.34 22.93 10.74
N SER A 251 -17.63 22.12 9.95
CA SER A 251 -17.04 22.48 8.66
C SER A 251 -17.54 21.51 7.60
N ASP A 252 -18.13 22.04 6.53
CA ASP A 252 -18.66 21.23 5.42
C ASP A 252 -17.54 20.49 4.67
N LEU A 253 -16.30 21.02 4.70
CA LEU A 253 -15.12 20.32 4.18
C LEU A 253 -14.83 19.05 4.99
N ILE A 254 -14.79 19.15 6.33
CA ILE A 254 -14.54 17.99 7.20
C ILE A 254 -15.67 16.96 7.04
N ARG A 255 -16.93 17.42 6.94
CA ARG A 255 -18.09 16.56 6.66
C ARG A 255 -17.94 15.80 5.34
N SER A 256 -17.61 16.52 4.27
CA SER A 256 -17.41 15.95 2.93
C SER A 256 -16.25 14.94 2.93
N THR A 257 -15.11 15.27 3.55
CA THR A 257 -13.98 14.34 3.69
C THR A 257 -14.35 13.10 4.49
N ALA A 258 -15.02 13.22 5.64
CA ALA A 258 -15.40 12.07 6.47
C ALA A 258 -16.31 11.09 5.70
N ILE A 259 -17.27 11.60 4.94
CA ILE A 259 -18.15 10.80 4.07
C ILE A 259 -17.38 10.18 2.90
N GLN A 260 -16.47 10.91 2.25
CA GLN A 260 -15.59 10.34 1.20
C GLN A 260 -14.71 9.20 1.75
N VAL A 261 -14.17 9.35 2.96
CA VAL A 261 -13.36 8.34 3.66
C VAL A 261 -14.18 7.10 4.03
N ALA A 262 -15.46 7.26 4.35
CA ALA A 262 -16.35 6.15 4.72
C ALA A 262 -17.00 5.44 3.52
N PHE A 263 -17.34 6.15 2.44
CA PHE A 263 -17.96 5.56 1.25
C PHE A 263 -16.96 5.00 0.23
N ALA A 264 -15.73 5.52 0.18
CA ALA A 264 -14.62 4.80 -0.44
C ALA A 264 -14.16 3.67 0.47
N GLY A 265 -13.39 2.73 -0.06
CA GLY A 265 -12.84 1.61 0.69
C GLY A 265 -11.33 1.49 0.61
N SER A 266 -10.76 0.68 1.50
CA SER A 266 -9.33 0.38 1.47
C SER A 266 -8.98 -0.95 2.13
N THR A 267 -8.10 -1.70 1.51
CA THR A 267 -7.46 -2.88 2.11
C THR A 267 -6.34 -2.44 3.07
N ALA A 268 -5.85 -3.36 3.91
CA ALA A 268 -4.75 -3.07 4.82
C ALA A 268 -3.96 -4.33 5.15
N CYS A 269 -2.71 -4.39 4.67
CA CYS A 269 -1.73 -5.36 5.11
C CYS A 269 -0.67 -4.67 5.96
N VAL A 270 -0.70 -4.91 7.28
CA VAL A 270 0.15 -4.25 8.28
C VAL A 270 1.03 -5.27 8.99
N ALA A 271 2.34 -5.03 9.02
CA ALA A 271 3.32 -5.84 9.73
C ALA A 271 3.94 -5.08 10.92
N HIS A 272 3.79 -5.64 12.12
CA HIS A 272 4.59 -5.27 13.30
C HIS A 272 5.84 -6.16 13.36
N VAL A 273 7.02 -5.53 13.27
CA VAL A 273 8.32 -6.20 13.38
C VAL A 273 8.91 -5.90 14.75
N GLY A 274 8.79 -6.85 15.67
CA GLY A 274 9.27 -6.77 17.05
C GLY A 274 10.53 -7.60 17.31
N THR A 275 10.99 -7.62 18.57
CA THR A 275 12.15 -8.42 19.00
C THR A 275 11.88 -9.92 19.13
N GLU A 276 10.61 -10.33 19.10
CA GLU A 276 10.16 -11.72 19.36
C GLU A 276 9.73 -12.43 18.07
N GLY A 277 9.21 -11.66 17.10
CA GLY A 277 8.79 -12.13 15.80
C GLY A 277 8.19 -11.01 14.94
N ILE A 278 7.57 -11.42 13.85
CA ILE A 278 6.76 -10.59 12.97
C ILE A 278 5.29 -10.95 13.23
N HIS A 279 4.44 -9.95 13.45
CA HIS A 279 2.99 -10.10 13.44
C HIS A 279 2.46 -9.43 12.17
N VAL A 280 1.66 -10.13 11.38
CA VAL A 280 0.97 -9.57 10.21
C VAL A 280 -0.52 -9.56 10.50
N ALA A 281 -1.16 -8.43 10.23
CA ALA A 281 -2.60 -8.25 10.20
C ALA A 281 -3.02 -7.89 8.77
N ASN A 282 -3.85 -8.71 8.14
CA ASN A 282 -4.34 -8.47 6.78
C ASN A 282 -5.87 -8.38 6.71
N ALA A 283 -6.37 -7.37 6.02
CA ALA A 283 -7.77 -7.23 5.62
C ALA A 283 -7.79 -6.83 4.13
N GLY A 284 -8.34 -7.69 3.27
CA GLY A 284 -8.27 -7.55 1.81
C GLY A 284 -7.19 -8.43 1.17
N ASP A 285 -6.79 -8.08 -0.05
CA ASP A 285 -5.97 -8.86 -0.98
C ASP A 285 -4.52 -8.35 -1.14
N CYS A 286 -4.15 -7.25 -0.47
CA CYS A 286 -2.73 -6.97 -0.18
C CYS A 286 -2.06 -8.20 0.49
N ARG A 287 -0.80 -8.50 0.11
CA ARG A 287 -0.08 -9.69 0.61
C ARG A 287 1.26 -9.35 1.27
N ALA A 288 1.58 -10.08 2.34
CA ALA A 288 2.89 -10.09 2.99
C ALA A 288 3.60 -11.43 2.78
N VAL A 289 4.86 -11.41 2.35
CA VAL A 289 5.66 -12.59 2.03
C VAL A 289 7.06 -12.47 2.62
N LEU A 290 7.45 -13.44 3.45
CA LEU A 290 8.78 -13.52 4.03
C LEU A 290 9.75 -14.20 3.05
N GLY A 291 10.87 -13.54 2.76
CA GLY A 291 11.98 -14.08 2.00
C GLY A 291 12.97 -14.82 2.88
N VAL A 292 13.11 -16.11 2.63
CA VAL A 292 13.90 -17.04 3.45
C VAL A 292 15.03 -17.60 2.60
N GLN A 293 16.24 -17.65 3.16
CA GLN A 293 17.41 -18.24 2.50
C GLN A 293 17.73 -19.61 3.09
N GLU A 294 17.65 -20.65 2.27
CA GLU A 294 17.88 -22.03 2.69
C GLU A 294 19.38 -22.38 2.79
N GLU A 295 19.70 -23.54 3.38
CA GLU A 295 21.10 -23.95 3.64
C GLU A 295 21.94 -24.19 2.38
N ASP A 296 21.30 -24.46 1.23
CA ASP A 296 21.96 -24.58 -0.08
C ASP A 296 22.17 -23.21 -0.78
N GLY A 297 21.69 -22.12 -0.18
CA GLY A 297 21.73 -20.76 -0.71
C GLY A 297 20.56 -20.39 -1.63
N SER A 298 19.61 -21.30 -1.86
CA SER A 298 18.36 -21.00 -2.57
C SER A 298 17.42 -20.12 -1.74
N TRP A 299 16.35 -19.64 -2.38
CA TRP A 299 15.37 -18.74 -1.81
C TRP A 299 13.98 -19.40 -1.79
N SER A 300 13.33 -19.40 -0.62
CA SER A 300 11.96 -19.87 -0.44
C SER A 300 11.05 -18.73 0.01
N ALA A 301 9.84 -18.70 -0.52
CA ALA A 301 8.79 -17.76 -0.12
C ALA A 301 7.94 -18.38 0.98
N LEU A 302 7.70 -17.61 2.05
CA LEU A 302 6.77 -17.97 3.12
C LEU A 302 5.70 -16.86 3.24
N PRO A 303 4.51 -17.04 2.65
CA PRO A 303 3.39 -16.12 2.85
C PRO A 303 3.05 -15.97 4.34
N LEU A 304 2.90 -14.73 4.79
CA LEU A 304 2.47 -14.38 6.15
C LEU A 304 1.05 -13.79 6.18
N SER A 305 0.40 -13.64 5.04
CA SER A 305 -1.04 -13.39 4.93
C SER A 305 -1.65 -14.27 3.84
N GLN A 306 -2.95 -14.48 3.93
CA GLN A 306 -3.78 -14.92 2.83
C GLN A 306 -4.59 -13.75 2.31
N ASP A 307 -4.89 -13.78 1.02
CA ASP A 307 -5.71 -12.79 0.34
C ASP A 307 -7.19 -13.02 0.70
N HIS A 308 -7.94 -11.96 0.95
CA HIS A 308 -9.37 -12.04 1.24
C HIS A 308 -10.18 -11.73 -0.02
N ASN A 309 -10.07 -12.58 -1.04
CA ASN A 309 -10.84 -12.49 -2.29
C ASN A 309 -11.52 -13.84 -2.60
N ALA A 310 -12.26 -13.93 -3.71
CA ALA A 310 -13.03 -15.12 -4.05
C ALA A 310 -12.20 -16.40 -4.32
N GLN A 311 -10.87 -16.31 -4.50
CA GLN A 311 -10.01 -17.49 -4.62
C GLN A 311 -9.74 -18.16 -3.25
N ASN A 312 -10.09 -17.50 -2.14
CA ASN A 312 -9.94 -18.02 -0.79
C ASN A 312 -11.22 -18.75 -0.34
N GLU A 313 -11.27 -20.08 -0.52
CA GLU A 313 -12.41 -20.92 -0.14
C GLU A 313 -12.83 -20.74 1.33
N ALA A 314 -11.88 -20.57 2.26
CA ALA A 314 -12.17 -20.39 3.69
C ALA A 314 -12.83 -19.02 3.97
N GLU A 315 -12.52 -18.01 3.18
CA GLU A 315 -13.15 -16.68 3.27
C GLU A 315 -14.56 -16.69 2.66
N LEU A 316 -14.76 -17.42 1.56
CA LEU A 316 -16.11 -17.69 1.02
C LEU A 316 -16.98 -18.47 2.01
N GLU A 317 -16.42 -19.46 2.72
CA GLU A 317 -17.14 -20.17 3.78
C GLU A 317 -17.44 -19.27 4.98
N ARG A 318 -16.50 -18.41 5.40
CA ARG A 318 -16.70 -17.42 6.47
C ARG A 318 -17.90 -16.51 6.16
N LEU A 319 -17.94 -15.90 4.97
CA LEU A 319 -19.04 -15.03 4.56
C LEU A 319 -20.36 -15.80 4.47
N ARG A 320 -20.38 -16.95 3.79
CA ARG A 320 -21.59 -17.79 3.65
C ARG A 320 -22.14 -18.30 4.98
N ALA A 321 -21.32 -18.37 6.04
CA ALA A 321 -21.74 -18.74 7.39
C ALA A 321 -22.27 -17.56 8.22
N GLN A 322 -22.05 -16.31 7.81
CA GLN A 322 -22.56 -15.12 8.49
C GLN A 322 -24.00 -14.73 8.07
N HIS A 323 -24.41 -15.14 6.86
CA HIS A 323 -25.72 -14.80 6.31
C HIS A 323 -26.71 -16.00 6.31
N PRO A 324 -28.03 -15.75 6.21
CA PRO A 324 -29.04 -16.80 6.06
C PRO A 324 -28.76 -17.74 4.88
N PRO A 325 -29.06 -19.05 4.96
CA PRO A 325 -28.80 -20.01 3.88
C PRO A 325 -29.46 -19.69 2.54
N SER A 326 -30.49 -18.84 2.52
CA SER A 326 -31.13 -18.31 1.31
C SER A 326 -30.25 -17.37 0.49
N GLU A 327 -29.19 -16.81 1.08
CA GLU A 327 -28.29 -15.83 0.45
C GLU A 327 -26.95 -16.44 0.03
N ARG A 328 -26.74 -17.74 0.25
CA ARG A 328 -25.46 -18.44 0.02
C ARG A 328 -24.89 -18.26 -1.39
N ASP A 329 -25.78 -18.13 -2.36
CA ASP A 329 -25.50 -18.01 -3.79
C ASP A 329 -25.56 -16.54 -4.29
N THR A 330 -25.86 -15.58 -3.40
CA THR A 330 -25.93 -14.13 -3.72
C THR A 330 -24.90 -13.29 -2.97
N VAL A 331 -24.41 -13.73 -1.79
CA VAL A 331 -23.38 -13.03 -0.99
C VAL A 331 -22.11 -12.80 -1.80
N VAL A 332 -21.69 -13.77 -2.62
CA VAL A 332 -20.63 -13.61 -3.64
C VAL A 332 -21.17 -14.06 -4.99
N THR A 333 -21.05 -13.20 -6.00
CA THR A 333 -21.50 -13.41 -7.39
C THR A 333 -20.41 -12.87 -8.31
N ASP A 334 -20.12 -13.55 -9.43
CA ASP A 334 -19.05 -13.15 -10.38
C ASP A 334 -17.72 -12.80 -9.68
N ASP A 335 -17.30 -13.67 -8.76
CA ASP A 335 -16.11 -13.57 -7.90
C ASP A 335 -16.01 -12.29 -7.04
N ARG A 336 -17.14 -11.61 -6.80
CA ARG A 336 -17.24 -10.33 -6.07
C ARG A 336 -18.32 -10.36 -4.98
N LEU A 337 -18.07 -9.67 -3.87
CA LEU A 337 -19.08 -9.42 -2.82
C LEU A 337 -20.28 -8.69 -3.42
N LEU A 338 -21.46 -9.31 -3.32
CA LEU A 338 -22.72 -8.88 -3.95
C LEU A 338 -22.59 -8.52 -5.45
N GLY A 339 -21.64 -9.13 -6.18
CA GLY A 339 -21.37 -8.85 -7.59
C GLY A 339 -20.62 -7.53 -7.86
N ILE A 340 -20.08 -6.86 -6.83
CA ILE A 340 -19.50 -5.52 -6.94
C ILE A 340 -18.02 -5.51 -6.51
N LEU A 341 -17.73 -5.81 -5.24
CA LEU A 341 -16.43 -5.55 -4.62
C LEU A 341 -15.51 -6.80 -4.69
N MET A 342 -14.23 -6.60 -5.04
CA MET A 342 -13.23 -7.70 -5.07
C MET A 342 -12.78 -8.14 -3.66
N PRO A 343 -12.24 -7.24 -2.81
CA PRO A 343 -11.88 -7.61 -1.44
C PRO A 343 -13.12 -7.93 -0.60
N LEU A 344 -13.04 -9.04 0.11
CA LEU A 344 -14.04 -9.56 1.04
C LEU A 344 -13.86 -9.01 2.48
N ARG A 345 -12.83 -8.17 2.69
CA ARG A 345 -12.56 -7.38 3.91
C ARG A 345 -11.89 -6.05 3.55
N SER A 346 -12.36 -4.94 4.12
CA SER A 346 -11.79 -3.60 3.92
C SER A 346 -12.26 -2.61 5.00
N PHE A 347 -11.49 -1.53 5.17
CA PHE A 347 -11.91 -0.29 5.82
C PHE A 347 -12.89 0.49 4.93
N GLY A 348 -13.72 1.34 5.54
CA GLY A 348 -14.65 2.19 4.80
C GLY A 348 -15.78 1.35 4.19
N ASP A 349 -16.06 1.51 2.90
CA ASP A 349 -17.07 0.72 2.16
C ASP A 349 -18.43 0.66 2.87
N VAL A 350 -18.86 1.73 3.54
CA VAL A 350 -20.03 1.68 4.45
C VAL A 350 -21.35 1.29 3.76
N ARG A 351 -21.42 1.41 2.43
CA ARG A 351 -22.44 0.81 1.56
C ARG A 351 -22.71 -0.68 1.83
N PHE A 352 -21.70 -1.44 2.22
CA PHE A 352 -21.77 -2.87 2.52
C PHE A 352 -21.91 -3.19 4.02
N LYS A 353 -21.92 -2.15 4.88
CA LYS A 353 -21.90 -2.28 6.35
C LYS A 353 -23.15 -1.69 7.03
N TRP A 354 -23.60 -0.52 6.59
CA TRP A 354 -24.74 0.20 7.17
C TRP A 354 -26.10 -0.34 6.71
N SER A 355 -27.15 -0.17 7.52
CA SER A 355 -28.52 -0.42 7.07
C SER A 355 -28.97 0.60 6.02
N LEU A 356 -30.03 0.27 5.27
CA LEU A 356 -30.52 1.14 4.20
C LEU A 356 -31.05 2.48 4.74
N GLU A 357 -31.70 2.48 5.90
CA GLU A 357 -32.20 3.69 6.56
C GLU A 357 -31.05 4.61 6.98
N LEU A 358 -29.94 4.04 7.46
CA LEU A 358 -28.76 4.82 7.85
C LEU A 358 -28.05 5.41 6.63
N GLN A 359 -27.88 4.62 5.55
CA GLN A 359 -27.33 5.12 4.29
C GLN A 359 -28.18 6.28 3.74
N GLN A 360 -29.50 6.15 3.74
CA GLN A 360 -30.42 7.21 3.31
C GLN A 360 -30.32 8.46 4.20
N SER A 361 -30.38 8.32 5.53
CA SER A 361 -30.35 9.48 6.44
C SER A 361 -29.05 10.28 6.37
N VAL A 362 -27.91 9.63 6.13
CA VAL A 362 -26.61 10.31 5.95
C VAL A 362 -26.57 11.04 4.60
N LEU A 363 -27.07 10.42 3.52
CA LEU A 363 -27.10 11.04 2.19
C LEU A 363 -28.09 12.22 2.10
N GLU A 364 -29.30 12.09 2.67
CA GLU A 364 -30.28 13.19 2.76
C GLU A 364 -29.70 14.42 3.48
N SER A 365 -28.79 14.23 4.44
CA SER A 365 -28.12 15.34 5.13
C SER A 365 -27.21 16.17 4.21
N LEU A 366 -26.69 15.59 3.12
CA LEU A 366 -25.78 16.22 2.15
C LEU A 366 -26.51 16.94 1.02
N GLU A 367 -27.68 16.45 0.62
CA GLU A 367 -28.54 17.09 -0.39
C GLU A 367 -28.95 18.52 0.01
N SER A 368 -28.82 18.87 1.29
CA SER A 368 -29.02 20.21 1.82
C SER A 368 -27.89 21.22 1.53
N GLY A 369 -26.73 20.79 1.00
CA GLY A 369 -25.54 21.67 0.90
C GLY A 369 -24.51 21.43 -0.21
N ILE A 370 -24.59 20.36 -1.02
CA ILE A 370 -23.58 20.05 -2.06
C ILE A 370 -24.24 19.80 -3.43
N GLU A 371 -23.54 20.11 -4.53
CA GLU A 371 -24.01 19.84 -5.90
C GLU A 371 -24.25 18.34 -6.15
N LEU A 372 -25.42 18.04 -6.73
CA LEU A 372 -26.03 16.69 -6.76
C LEU A 372 -25.21 15.63 -7.50
N ASP A 373 -24.33 16.03 -8.43
CA ASP A 373 -23.65 15.10 -9.33
C ASP A 373 -22.75 14.08 -8.62
N PHE A 374 -22.14 14.46 -7.48
CA PHE A 374 -21.34 13.54 -6.66
C PHE A 374 -22.20 12.51 -5.89
N LEU A 375 -23.42 12.87 -5.50
CA LEU A 375 -24.28 11.99 -4.67
C LEU A 375 -24.84 10.80 -5.47
N ASN A 376 -25.00 10.94 -6.79
CA ASN A 376 -25.43 9.87 -7.68
C ASN A 376 -24.54 8.60 -7.59
N LEU A 377 -23.24 8.77 -7.32
CA LEU A 377 -22.32 7.64 -7.13
C LEU A 377 -22.59 6.88 -5.82
N TYR A 378 -23.07 7.57 -4.78
CA TYR A 378 -23.28 7.03 -3.44
C TYR A 378 -24.69 6.48 -3.22
N GLN A 379 -25.72 7.01 -3.89
CA GLN A 379 -27.12 6.55 -3.80
C GLN A 379 -27.37 5.11 -4.32
N TYR A 380 -26.42 4.48 -5.02
CA TYR A 380 -26.59 3.09 -5.48
C TYR A 380 -26.62 2.09 -4.31
N THR A 381 -27.67 1.26 -4.27
CA THR A 381 -27.83 0.16 -3.30
C THR A 381 -27.38 -1.18 -3.92
N PRO A 382 -26.57 -2.01 -3.24
CA PRO A 382 -26.17 -3.33 -3.74
C PRO A 382 -27.36 -4.27 -4.03
N PRO A 383 -27.24 -5.19 -5.01
CA PRO A 383 -28.26 -6.21 -5.23
C PRO A 383 -28.26 -7.20 -4.05
N ASN A 384 -29.44 -7.76 -3.75
CA ASN A 384 -29.62 -8.77 -2.69
C ASN A 384 -29.19 -8.31 -1.27
N TYR A 385 -29.24 -7.01 -0.99
CA TYR A 385 -28.87 -6.42 0.31
C TYR A 385 -30.00 -6.64 1.35
N LEU A 386 -30.00 -7.82 1.98
CA LEU A 386 -31.08 -8.32 2.86
C LEU A 386 -30.68 -8.44 4.35
N SER A 387 -29.44 -8.80 4.65
CA SER A 387 -28.92 -9.06 6.00
C SER A 387 -27.54 -8.42 6.27
N PRO A 388 -27.41 -7.07 6.15
CA PRO A 388 -26.16 -6.38 6.43
C PRO A 388 -25.77 -6.45 7.92
N PRO A 389 -24.46 -6.30 8.26
CA PRO A 389 -23.33 -6.02 7.38
C PRO A 389 -22.85 -7.24 6.58
N TYR A 390 -22.45 -7.03 5.33
CA TYR A 390 -21.84 -8.05 4.45
C TYR A 390 -20.30 -8.03 4.44
N LEU A 391 -19.71 -7.01 5.06
CA LEU A 391 -18.29 -6.70 4.99
C LEU A 391 -17.75 -6.39 6.39
N ASP A 392 -16.56 -6.90 6.70
CA ASP A 392 -15.85 -6.64 7.96
C ASP A 392 -14.37 -6.33 7.69
N VAL A 393 -13.80 -5.40 8.45
CA VAL A 393 -12.38 -5.05 8.48
C VAL A 393 -11.54 -6.00 9.35
N ALA A 394 -12.17 -6.88 10.15
CA ALA A 394 -11.51 -7.77 11.10
C ALA A 394 -10.30 -8.50 10.45
N PRO A 395 -9.05 -8.24 10.88
CA PRO A 395 -7.89 -8.76 10.16
C PRO A 395 -7.66 -10.25 10.43
N GLN A 396 -7.19 -10.98 9.42
CA GLN A 396 -6.49 -12.24 9.63
C GLN A 396 -5.13 -11.93 10.29
N LEU A 397 -4.86 -12.56 11.42
CA LEU A 397 -3.60 -12.44 12.15
C LEU A 397 -2.69 -13.64 11.91
N THR A 398 -1.43 -13.37 11.59
CA THR A 398 -0.35 -14.37 11.50
C THR A 398 0.82 -13.95 12.38
N TYR A 399 1.36 -14.89 13.16
CA TYR A 399 2.62 -14.70 13.90
C TYR A 399 3.73 -15.59 13.33
N HIS A 400 4.89 -15.00 13.09
CA HIS A 400 6.10 -15.72 12.69
C HIS A 400 7.27 -15.40 13.64
N SER A 401 7.79 -16.41 14.33
CA SER A 401 8.95 -16.26 15.21
C SER A 401 10.25 -16.30 14.42
N LEU A 402 11.06 -15.23 14.54
CA LEU A 402 12.23 -14.99 13.71
C LEU A 402 13.29 -16.10 13.79
N ARG A 403 13.84 -16.45 12.63
CA ARG A 403 14.85 -17.49 12.41
C ARG A 403 16.08 -16.91 11.68
N PRO A 404 17.30 -17.45 11.87
CA PRO A 404 18.50 -16.92 11.21
C PRO A 404 18.50 -17.01 9.66
N GLN A 405 17.64 -17.85 9.08
CA GLN A 405 17.42 -17.94 7.63
C GLN A 405 16.50 -16.84 7.06
N ASP A 406 15.75 -16.12 7.90
CA ASP A 406 14.82 -15.09 7.45
C ASP A 406 15.61 -13.82 7.11
N ARG A 407 15.46 -13.29 5.89
CA ARG A 407 16.31 -12.19 5.38
C ARG A 407 15.58 -10.89 5.13
N PHE A 408 14.35 -10.96 4.63
CA PHE A 408 13.51 -9.79 4.37
C PHE A 408 12.04 -10.15 4.37
N LEU A 409 11.18 -9.14 4.48
CA LEU A 409 9.73 -9.22 4.33
C LEU A 409 9.32 -8.31 3.18
N ILE A 410 8.52 -8.81 2.24
CA ILE A 410 7.87 -8.02 1.19
C ILE A 410 6.42 -7.77 1.63
N LEU A 411 5.95 -6.53 1.54
CA LEU A 411 4.53 -6.16 1.53
C LEU A 411 4.22 -5.51 0.17
N GLY A 412 3.03 -5.77 -0.38
CA GLY A 412 2.57 -5.09 -1.59
C GLY A 412 1.07 -5.24 -1.86
N SER A 413 0.55 -4.34 -2.69
CA SER A 413 -0.81 -4.38 -3.25
C SER A 413 -0.97 -5.49 -4.29
N ASP A 414 -2.22 -5.85 -4.59
CA ASP A 414 -2.59 -6.83 -5.62
C ASP A 414 -1.97 -6.51 -6.99
N GLY A 415 -1.86 -5.23 -7.36
CA GLY A 415 -1.14 -4.77 -8.56
C GLY A 415 0.33 -5.21 -8.67
N LEU A 416 0.96 -5.68 -7.58
CA LEU A 416 2.23 -6.40 -7.62
C LEU A 416 2.05 -7.92 -7.82
N TRP A 417 1.10 -8.51 -7.10
CA TRP A 417 0.93 -9.96 -6.97
C TRP A 417 0.16 -10.61 -8.14
N ASP A 418 -0.60 -9.82 -8.90
CA ASP A 418 -1.24 -10.25 -10.15
C ASP A 418 -0.24 -10.38 -11.31
N GLU A 419 0.84 -9.58 -11.31
CA GLU A 419 1.89 -9.61 -12.32
C GLU A 419 3.07 -10.55 -11.95
N MET A 420 3.21 -11.00 -10.68
CA MET A 420 4.24 -11.98 -10.30
C MET A 420 3.90 -12.86 -9.08
N SER A 421 4.39 -14.11 -9.09
CA SER A 421 4.23 -15.01 -7.95
C SER A 421 5.09 -14.61 -6.75
N SER A 422 4.69 -15.06 -5.56
CA SER A 422 5.41 -14.80 -4.32
C SER A 422 6.82 -15.42 -4.30
N GLU A 423 7.02 -16.55 -4.98
CA GLU A 423 8.32 -17.18 -5.21
C GLU A 423 9.20 -16.33 -6.13
N GLU A 424 8.64 -15.77 -7.21
CA GLU A 424 9.37 -14.89 -8.13
C GLU A 424 9.79 -13.58 -7.43
N ALA A 425 8.89 -12.93 -6.70
CA ALA A 425 9.19 -11.72 -5.95
C ALA A 425 10.33 -11.96 -4.93
N VAL A 426 10.25 -13.03 -4.14
CA VAL A 426 11.28 -13.40 -3.17
C VAL A 426 12.61 -13.75 -3.86
N ARG A 427 12.57 -14.50 -4.97
CA ARG A 427 13.77 -14.83 -5.76
C ARG A 427 14.46 -13.56 -6.30
N LEU A 428 13.71 -12.63 -6.88
CA LEU A 428 14.22 -11.36 -7.41
C LEU A 428 14.87 -10.48 -6.31
N VAL A 429 14.24 -10.36 -5.14
CA VAL A 429 14.80 -9.60 -4.01
C VAL A 429 16.02 -10.32 -3.41
N GLY A 430 16.03 -11.65 -3.39
CA GLY A 430 17.14 -12.48 -2.92
C GLY A 430 18.38 -12.42 -3.80
N GLU A 431 18.21 -12.45 -5.12
CA GLU A 431 19.27 -12.22 -6.11
C GLU A 431 19.82 -10.79 -5.97
N HIS A 432 18.94 -9.78 -5.86
CA HIS A 432 19.33 -8.38 -5.64
C HIS A 432 20.12 -8.17 -4.33
N LEU A 433 19.68 -8.77 -3.22
CA LEU A 433 20.34 -8.66 -1.92
C LEU A 433 21.70 -9.38 -1.88
N SER A 434 21.83 -10.52 -2.55
CA SER A 434 23.07 -11.31 -2.56
C SER A 434 24.11 -10.77 -3.55
N GLY A 435 23.69 -10.05 -4.61
CA GLY A 435 24.55 -9.64 -5.71
C GLY A 435 25.02 -10.80 -6.59
N ILE A 436 24.51 -12.02 -6.36
CA ILE A 436 24.90 -13.25 -7.03
C ILE A 436 23.80 -13.62 -8.01
N HIS A 437 24.03 -13.31 -9.29
CA HIS A 437 23.23 -13.85 -10.39
C HIS A 437 23.55 -15.34 -10.49
N LEU A 438 22.56 -16.20 -10.24
CA LEU A 438 22.78 -17.62 -9.97
C LEU A 438 23.28 -18.38 -11.22
N GLN A 439 24.59 -18.55 -11.31
CA GLN A 439 25.22 -19.64 -12.09
C GLN A 439 25.00 -21.01 -11.40
N ALA A 440 23.78 -21.30 -10.96
CA ALA A 440 23.42 -22.54 -10.31
C ALA A 440 23.69 -23.72 -11.27
N PRO A 441 24.49 -24.74 -10.90
CA PRO A 441 24.74 -25.88 -11.77
C PRO A 441 23.43 -26.63 -12.04
N VAL A 442 23.29 -27.17 -13.26
CA VAL A 442 22.09 -27.91 -13.70
C VAL A 442 21.83 -29.10 -12.75
N SER A 443 20.67 -29.08 -12.09
CA SER A 443 20.29 -30.08 -11.08
C SER A 443 20.21 -31.49 -11.68
N PRO A 444 20.30 -32.56 -10.87
CA PRO A 444 20.28 -33.93 -11.40
C PRO A 444 19.01 -34.26 -12.21
N THR A 445 17.88 -33.66 -11.85
CA THR A 445 16.59 -33.75 -12.55
C THR A 445 16.54 -32.93 -13.84
N GLU A 446 17.07 -31.69 -13.84
CA GLU A 446 17.16 -30.86 -15.06
C GLU A 446 18.03 -31.49 -16.17
N ARG A 447 18.89 -32.46 -15.84
CA ARG A 447 19.68 -33.22 -16.84
C ARG A 447 18.87 -34.21 -17.67
N GLN A 448 17.59 -34.44 -17.35
CA GLN A 448 16.68 -35.32 -18.09
C GLN A 448 15.66 -34.56 -18.94
N LEU A 449 15.79 -33.23 -19.07
CA LEU A 449 14.91 -32.41 -19.90
C LEU A 449 15.07 -32.71 -21.40
N ASN A 450 13.97 -32.63 -22.15
CA ASN A 450 14.01 -32.71 -23.60
C ASN A 450 14.63 -31.43 -24.21
N LEU A 451 14.96 -31.47 -25.51
CA LEU A 451 15.74 -30.40 -26.15
C LEU A 451 15.00 -29.04 -26.18
N GLY A 452 13.66 -29.04 -26.23
CA GLY A 452 12.85 -27.83 -26.12
C GLY A 452 12.78 -27.29 -24.68
N GLN A 453 12.57 -28.16 -23.69
CA GLN A 453 12.63 -27.81 -22.27
C GLN A 453 14.01 -27.28 -21.86
N MET A 454 15.09 -27.85 -22.41
CA MET A 454 16.45 -27.36 -22.21
C MET A 454 16.65 -25.97 -22.84
N GLN A 455 16.09 -25.71 -24.03
CA GLN A 455 16.10 -24.38 -24.64
C GLN A 455 15.31 -23.35 -23.79
N GLU A 456 14.14 -23.72 -23.28
CA GLU A 456 13.32 -22.88 -22.39
C GLU A 456 14.05 -22.57 -21.08
N LEU A 457 14.67 -23.58 -20.47
CA LEU A 457 15.50 -23.43 -19.26
C LEU A 457 16.76 -22.57 -19.52
N LEU A 458 17.36 -22.66 -20.71
CA LEU A 458 18.48 -21.79 -21.10
C LEU A 458 18.03 -20.35 -21.37
N TRP A 459 16.82 -20.13 -21.88
CA TRP A 459 16.22 -18.79 -22.00
C TRP A 459 15.93 -18.18 -20.62
N LYS A 460 15.28 -18.93 -19.72
CA LYS A 460 15.08 -18.54 -18.32
C LYS A 460 16.42 -18.22 -17.64
N ARG A 461 17.43 -19.07 -17.74
CA ARG A 461 18.78 -18.81 -17.20
C ARG A 461 19.50 -17.62 -17.84
N ARG A 462 19.18 -17.26 -19.09
CA ARG A 462 19.74 -16.07 -19.77
C ARG A 462 19.06 -14.78 -19.32
N ALA A 463 17.75 -14.82 -19.06
CA ALA A 463 17.01 -13.72 -18.43
C ALA A 463 17.62 -13.35 -17.07
N LEU A 464 17.85 -14.37 -16.23
CA LEU A 464 18.41 -14.26 -14.88
C LEU A 464 19.91 -13.91 -14.82
N ALA A 465 20.54 -13.61 -15.97
CA ALA A 465 21.93 -13.18 -16.06
C ALA A 465 22.10 -11.66 -16.29
N MET A 466 21.00 -10.90 -16.30
CA MET A 466 21.01 -9.45 -16.51
C MET A 466 21.31 -8.71 -15.19
N PRO A 467 22.34 -7.84 -15.13
CA PRO A 467 22.76 -7.19 -13.90
C PRO A 467 21.67 -6.27 -13.32
N THR A 468 21.49 -6.31 -12.00
CA THR A 468 20.61 -5.45 -11.20
C THR A 468 20.64 -3.98 -11.66
N LEU A 469 19.57 -3.54 -12.33
CA LEU A 469 19.49 -2.21 -12.96
C LEU A 469 19.20 -1.08 -11.97
N ASP A 470 18.56 -1.39 -10.85
CA ASP A 470 18.12 -0.45 -9.83
C ASP A 470 18.87 -0.65 -8.51
N PRO A 471 19.06 0.40 -7.70
CA PRO A 471 19.67 0.27 -6.37
C PRO A 471 18.69 -0.29 -5.33
N ASN A 472 17.39 -0.17 -5.60
CA ASN A 472 16.28 -0.39 -4.67
C ASN A 472 15.45 -1.62 -5.08
N ALA A 473 15.16 -2.51 -4.13
CA ALA A 473 14.44 -3.75 -4.40
C ALA A 473 12.96 -3.55 -4.77
N ALA A 474 12.27 -2.55 -4.21
CA ALA A 474 10.90 -2.24 -4.59
C ALA A 474 10.85 -1.70 -6.04
N SER A 475 11.79 -0.84 -6.43
CA SER A 475 11.95 -0.40 -7.82
C SER A 475 12.25 -1.57 -8.78
N HIS A 476 13.07 -2.52 -8.33
CA HIS A 476 13.39 -3.74 -9.07
C HIS A 476 12.16 -4.64 -9.27
N LEU A 477 11.35 -4.83 -8.23
CA LEU A 477 10.08 -5.57 -8.28
C LEU A 477 9.09 -4.92 -9.26
N ILE A 478 8.81 -3.62 -9.13
CA ILE A 478 7.87 -2.91 -10.03
C ILE A 478 8.36 -2.97 -11.49
N ARG A 479 9.68 -2.86 -11.72
CA ARG A 479 10.26 -3.04 -13.07
C ARG A 479 10.00 -4.43 -13.63
N HIS A 480 10.10 -5.46 -12.79
CA HIS A 480 9.87 -6.84 -13.20
C HIS A 480 8.38 -7.16 -13.39
N ALA A 481 7.46 -6.62 -12.58
CA ALA A 481 6.02 -6.77 -12.78
C ALA A 481 5.60 -6.37 -14.21
N LEU A 482 5.80 -5.09 -14.55
CA LEU A 482 5.38 -4.56 -15.86
C LEU A 482 6.29 -4.98 -17.03
N GLY A 483 7.52 -5.43 -16.75
CA GLY A 483 8.54 -5.67 -17.77
C GLY A 483 8.77 -7.13 -18.13
N THR A 484 8.35 -8.10 -17.33
CA THR A 484 8.70 -9.52 -17.55
C THR A 484 7.87 -10.12 -18.69
N GLY A 485 8.53 -10.82 -19.61
CA GLY A 485 7.91 -11.59 -20.69
C GLY A 485 7.62 -13.04 -20.28
N GLN A 486 6.93 -13.79 -21.16
CA GLN A 486 6.46 -15.17 -20.92
C GLN A 486 7.55 -16.18 -20.49
N TYR A 487 8.83 -15.86 -20.67
CA TYR A 487 9.98 -16.71 -20.32
C TYR A 487 10.83 -16.16 -19.17
N GLY A 488 10.32 -15.19 -18.39
CA GLY A 488 11.05 -14.54 -17.29
C GLY A 488 12.03 -13.44 -17.74
N GLU A 489 12.10 -13.13 -19.03
CA GLU A 489 13.02 -12.13 -19.57
C GLU A 489 12.47 -10.70 -19.49
N LEU A 490 13.31 -9.75 -19.09
CA LEU A 490 12.92 -8.35 -18.94
C LEU A 490 12.79 -7.66 -20.31
N CYS A 491 11.58 -7.68 -20.84
CA CYS A 491 11.21 -7.06 -22.11
C CYS A 491 11.12 -5.53 -21.95
N GLN A 492 12.19 -4.84 -22.35
CA GLN A 492 12.23 -3.37 -22.33
C GLN A 492 11.10 -2.75 -23.18
N GLU A 493 10.64 -3.42 -24.23
CA GLU A 493 9.55 -2.95 -25.11
C GLU A 493 8.17 -3.06 -24.43
N ARG A 494 7.90 -4.12 -23.66
CA ARG A 494 6.71 -4.23 -22.79
C ARG A 494 6.73 -3.10 -21.75
N LEU A 495 7.86 -2.96 -21.05
CA LEU A 495 8.03 -1.96 -20.00
C LEU A 495 7.88 -0.52 -20.52
N ALA A 496 8.47 -0.21 -21.69
CA ALA A 496 8.31 1.09 -22.35
C ALA A 496 6.84 1.34 -22.73
N SER A 497 6.17 0.34 -23.31
CA SER A 497 4.76 0.44 -23.70
C SER A 497 3.85 0.71 -22.50
N MET A 498 4.00 -0.03 -21.40
CA MET A 498 3.18 0.15 -20.18
C MET A 498 3.39 1.53 -19.53
N LEU A 499 4.63 2.03 -19.49
CA LEU A 499 4.95 3.34 -18.91
C LEU A 499 4.65 4.52 -19.86
N SER A 500 4.41 4.27 -21.15
CA SER A 500 3.94 5.26 -22.13
C SER A 500 2.42 5.42 -22.18
N LEU A 501 1.64 4.61 -21.43
CA LEU A 501 0.18 4.71 -21.43
C LEU A 501 -0.28 6.04 -20.81
N PRO A 502 -1.21 6.78 -21.45
CA PRO A 502 -1.91 7.91 -20.83
C PRO A 502 -2.65 7.50 -19.56
N GLU A 503 -2.87 8.45 -18.66
CA GLU A 503 -3.53 8.24 -17.36
C GLU A 503 -4.91 7.58 -17.52
N ASP A 504 -5.78 8.13 -18.38
CA ASP A 504 -7.10 7.59 -18.77
C ASP A 504 -7.10 6.13 -19.25
N LEU A 505 -5.94 5.59 -19.66
CA LEU A 505 -5.78 4.26 -20.23
C LEU A 505 -4.93 3.33 -19.34
N ALA A 506 -4.13 3.86 -18.42
CA ALA A 506 -3.21 3.08 -17.60
C ALA A 506 -3.92 2.02 -16.77
N ARG A 507 -5.04 2.38 -16.13
CA ARG A 507 -5.91 1.50 -15.33
C ARG A 507 -6.54 0.33 -16.11
N MET A 508 -6.54 0.38 -17.44
CA MET A 508 -7.02 -0.71 -18.31
C MET A 508 -5.96 -1.80 -18.57
N TYR A 509 -4.71 -1.58 -18.14
CA TYR A 509 -3.57 -2.46 -18.43
C TYR A 509 -2.70 -2.84 -17.22
N ARG A 510 -2.89 -2.17 -16.07
CA ARG A 510 -2.28 -2.45 -14.77
C ARG A 510 -3.13 -1.84 -13.66
N ASP A 511 -2.87 -2.24 -12.43
CA ASP A 511 -3.31 -1.48 -11.25
C ASP A 511 -2.25 -0.46 -10.78
N ASP A 512 -2.61 0.32 -9.75
CA ASP A 512 -1.62 0.96 -8.88
C ASP A 512 -0.71 -0.12 -8.25
N ILE A 513 0.60 0.12 -8.17
CA ILE A 513 1.56 -0.87 -7.69
C ILE A 513 2.40 -0.28 -6.55
N THR A 514 2.20 -0.79 -5.33
CA THR A 514 3.00 -0.45 -4.15
C THR A 514 3.78 -1.66 -3.67
N ALA A 515 5.08 -1.45 -3.39
CA ALA A 515 5.95 -2.47 -2.85
C ALA A 515 6.81 -1.90 -1.71
N THR A 516 6.93 -2.64 -0.61
CA THR A 516 7.82 -2.34 0.53
C THR A 516 8.61 -3.58 0.93
N VAL A 517 9.94 -3.50 0.85
CA VAL A 517 10.90 -4.55 1.18
C VAL A 517 11.64 -4.18 2.47
N VAL A 518 11.36 -4.90 3.56
CA VAL A 518 11.92 -4.68 4.90
C VAL A 518 13.03 -5.70 5.14
N TYR A 519 14.28 -5.26 5.36
CA TYR A 519 15.44 -6.13 5.51
C TYR A 519 15.75 -6.42 6.98
N LEU A 520 15.90 -7.70 7.32
CA LEU A 520 16.04 -8.21 8.68
C LEU A 520 17.51 -8.40 9.08
N ASN A 521 17.79 -8.17 10.36
CA ASN A 521 19.12 -8.32 10.95
C ASN A 521 19.33 -9.75 11.49
N SER A 522 19.65 -10.68 10.58
CA SER A 522 19.79 -12.12 10.86
C SER A 522 20.80 -12.47 11.97
N ASP A 523 21.79 -11.61 12.25
CA ASP A 523 22.80 -11.88 13.27
C ASP A 523 22.32 -11.61 14.70
N LEU A 524 21.30 -10.76 14.90
CA LEU A 524 20.65 -10.61 16.22
C LEU A 524 19.84 -11.86 16.59
N VAL A 525 19.15 -12.46 15.61
CA VAL A 525 18.33 -13.66 15.80
C VAL A 525 19.18 -14.84 16.30
N ARG A 526 20.43 -14.94 15.83
CA ARG A 526 21.42 -15.91 16.33
C ARG A 526 21.77 -15.70 17.81
N GLN A 527 21.88 -14.45 18.26
CA GLN A 527 22.28 -14.13 19.64
C GLN A 527 21.17 -14.42 20.66
N HIS A 528 19.90 -14.11 20.35
CA HIS A 528 18.77 -14.34 21.26
C HIS A 528 18.62 -15.82 21.66
N ARG A 529 18.67 -16.75 20.68
CA ARG A 529 18.68 -18.20 20.97
C ARG A 529 19.89 -18.62 21.81
N GLY A 530 21.05 -18.02 21.55
CA GLY A 530 22.28 -18.22 22.33
C GLY A 530 22.23 -17.70 23.78
N SER A 531 21.24 -16.91 24.15
CA SER A 531 20.94 -16.51 25.53
C SER A 531 19.99 -17.50 26.20
N TRP A 532 18.85 -17.80 25.57
CA TRP A 532 17.85 -18.75 26.07
C TRP A 532 18.42 -20.15 26.35
N GLY A 533 19.22 -20.70 25.44
CA GLY A 533 19.90 -21.99 25.66
C GLY A 533 20.89 -21.99 26.83
N ARG A 534 21.45 -20.83 27.18
CA ARG A 534 22.31 -20.66 28.37
C ARG A 534 21.51 -20.49 29.66
N ASN A 535 20.27 -20.03 29.62
CA ASN A 535 19.38 -20.02 30.76
C ASN A 535 18.79 -21.41 31.03
N LEU A 536 18.24 -22.11 30.03
CA LEU A 536 17.73 -23.48 30.17
C LEU A 536 18.80 -24.45 30.72
N SER A 537 20.05 -24.34 30.23
CA SER A 537 21.17 -25.14 30.75
C SER A 537 21.69 -24.70 32.14
N ARG A 538 21.38 -23.47 32.59
CA ARG A 538 21.58 -23.04 33.99
C ARG A 538 20.45 -23.52 34.90
N GLU A 539 19.21 -23.53 34.43
CA GLU A 539 18.01 -24.01 35.14
C GLU A 539 18.15 -25.51 35.46
N SER A 540 18.39 -26.35 34.44
CA SER A 540 18.59 -27.79 34.63
C SER A 540 19.83 -28.11 35.47
N ARG A 541 20.85 -27.22 35.48
CA ARG A 541 22.00 -27.32 36.40
C ARG A 541 21.69 -26.87 37.83
N ARG A 542 20.65 -26.05 38.07
CA ARG A 542 20.13 -25.72 39.40
C ARG A 542 19.25 -26.85 39.95
N GLU A 543 18.38 -27.43 39.14
CA GLU A 543 17.54 -28.58 39.55
C GLU A 543 18.37 -29.81 39.91
N ARG A 544 19.34 -30.19 39.07
CA ARG A 544 20.28 -31.30 39.38
C ARG A 544 21.11 -31.05 40.65
N ARG A 545 21.21 -29.80 41.13
CA ARG A 545 21.84 -29.44 42.41
C ARG A 545 20.86 -29.35 43.59
N ARG A 546 19.55 -29.39 43.36
CA ARG A 546 18.52 -29.55 44.39
C ARG A 546 18.28 -31.03 44.72
N CYS A 547 18.34 -31.93 43.74
CA CYS A 547 18.24 -33.39 43.96
C CYS A 547 19.48 -34.05 44.59
N TRP A 548 20.39 -33.27 45.19
CA TRP A 548 21.68 -33.73 45.78
C TRP A 548 22.00 -32.97 47.09
N ARG A 549 20.97 -32.59 47.84
CA ARG A 549 21.04 -31.95 49.17
C ARG A 549 19.88 -32.42 50.05
#